data_AF-A0A6V7XIH4-F1
#
_entry.id   AF-A0A6V7XIH4-F1
#
_cell.length_a   1.000
_cell.length_b   1.000
_cell.length_c   1.000
_cell.angle_alpha   90.00
_cell.angle_beta   90.00
_cell.angle_gamma   90.00
#
_symmetry.space_group_name_H-M   'P 1'
#
loop_
_entity.id
_entity.type
_entity.pdbx_description
1 polymer ?
#
loop_
_entity_poly.entity_id
_entity_poly.type
_entity_poly.pdbx_seq_one_letter_code
_entity_poly.pdbx_strand_id
1 'polypeptide(L)'
;MISRWEEIWDLCRMYVERLKALENVLKSVDEVSDIVRRHEVTLSSFDDMPAALERLRGVHAQLVELLMVLQQQRSIVENLNKDTAQIRSHVARTRLGVQHHSDVDQLEELVTNLTVRWDNVNSQVTDRLRIAEEAQQTQMVYRSQYDEELQWLDRVEATINSLRRPEDLRPEELQGQLDQLTAEYAQLQEHTATIEAINKEGGKFIRDARSYDIKLAQYHDNIISAHGQRIKDEFRRQIPQPKNGAQIVTEELEALNRRFAQLSSVILERKNIVNVLIQNWRRKQQVDKLFLFELLLKSNYEVLKICRVKKLFWYLPDLLLFTSII
;
A
#
# COMPACT_ATOMS: atom_id res chain seq x y z
N MET A 1 -67.13 50.21 -16.22
CA MET A 1 -65.88 50.94 -15.88
C MET A 1 -65.18 50.31 -14.67
N ILE A 2 -65.91 49.91 -13.62
CA ILE A 2 -65.35 49.27 -12.42
C ILE A 2 -64.65 47.93 -12.72
N SER A 3 -65.24 47.05 -13.54
CA SER A 3 -64.65 45.73 -13.86
C SER A 3 -63.29 45.80 -14.57
N ARG A 4 -63.12 46.72 -15.52
CA ARG A 4 -61.83 46.92 -16.21
C ARG A 4 -60.75 47.45 -15.27
N TRP A 5 -61.13 48.25 -14.27
CA TRP A 5 -60.20 48.76 -13.27
C TRP A 5 -59.71 47.63 -12.35
N GLU A 6 -60.61 46.74 -11.93
CA GLU A 6 -60.28 45.55 -11.14
C GLU A 6 -59.35 44.60 -11.91
N GLU A 7 -59.63 44.33 -13.19
CA GLU A 7 -58.77 43.51 -14.06
C GLU A 7 -57.35 44.09 -14.20
N ILE A 8 -57.23 45.40 -14.43
CA ILE A 8 -55.94 46.09 -14.52
C ILE A 8 -55.21 46.04 -13.18
N TRP A 9 -55.93 46.27 -12.08
CA TRP A 9 -55.37 46.24 -10.74
C TRP A 9 -54.80 44.86 -10.37
N ASP A 10 -55.55 43.80 -10.63
CA ASP A 10 -55.13 42.42 -10.39
C ASP A 10 -53.93 42.04 -11.26
N LEU A 11 -53.93 42.46 -12.53
CA LEU A 11 -52.78 42.26 -13.40
C LEU A 11 -51.54 43.00 -12.88
N CYS A 12 -51.66 44.26 -12.45
CA CYS A 12 -50.56 45.00 -11.83
C CYS A 12 -50.01 44.28 -10.60
N ARG A 13 -50.89 43.78 -9.71
CA ARG A 13 -50.48 43.00 -8.53
C ARG A 13 -49.72 41.74 -8.91
N MET A 14 -50.20 40.97 -9.87
CA MET A 14 -49.55 39.76 -10.35
C MET A 14 -48.18 40.04 -10.98
N TYR A 15 -48.02 41.16 -11.68
CA TYR A 15 -46.73 41.59 -12.20
C TYR A 15 -45.74 41.97 -11.08
N VAL A 16 -46.20 42.61 -10.01
CA VAL A 16 -45.37 42.89 -8.83
C VAL A 16 -44.90 41.60 -8.15
N GLU A 17 -45.81 40.63 -7.97
CA GLU A 17 -45.46 39.32 -7.41
C GLU A 17 -44.43 38.59 -8.29
N ARG A 18 -44.59 38.64 -9.62
CA ARG A 18 -43.63 38.09 -10.58
C ARG A 18 -42.25 38.74 -10.48
N LEU A 19 -42.18 40.07 -10.37
CA LEU A 19 -40.89 40.79 -10.25
C LEU A 19 -40.17 40.43 -8.95
N LYS A 20 -40.90 40.29 -7.83
CA LYS A 20 -40.33 39.84 -6.56
C LYS A 20 -39.81 38.40 -6.65
N ALA A 21 -40.57 37.50 -7.28
CA ALA A 21 -40.13 36.13 -7.48
C ALA A 21 -38.85 36.07 -8.35
N LEU A 22 -38.79 36.88 -9.41
CA LEU A 22 -37.59 36.96 -10.26
C LEU A 22 -36.38 37.50 -9.48
N GLU A 23 -36.56 38.55 -8.68
CA GLU A 23 -35.49 39.10 -7.84
C GLU A 23 -34.93 38.05 -6.87
N ASN A 24 -35.81 37.26 -6.23
CA ASN A 24 -35.41 36.17 -5.35
C ASN A 24 -34.63 35.09 -6.10
N VAL A 25 -35.12 34.64 -7.26
CA VAL A 25 -34.40 33.64 -8.07
C VAL A 25 -33.03 34.15 -8.47
N LEU A 26 -32.90 35.40 -8.93
CA LEU A 26 -31.60 35.95 -9.33
C LEU A 26 -30.60 36.00 -8.17
N LYS A 27 -31.06 36.39 -6.97
CA LYS A 27 -30.22 36.36 -5.75
C LYS A 27 -29.81 34.94 -5.38
N SER A 28 -30.75 33.99 -5.42
CA SER A 28 -30.49 32.58 -5.12
C SER A 28 -29.54 31.93 -6.15
N VAL A 29 -29.64 32.30 -7.43
CA VAL A 29 -28.72 31.83 -8.48
C VAL A 29 -27.29 32.28 -8.19
N ASP A 30 -27.09 33.54 -7.81
CA ASP A 30 -25.78 34.10 -7.46
C ASP A 30 -25.21 33.37 -6.24
N GLU A 31 -26.00 33.25 -5.16
CA GLU A 31 -25.59 32.56 -3.93
C GLU A 31 -25.21 31.10 -4.17
N VAL A 32 -26.04 30.34 -4.91
CA VAL A 32 -25.77 28.93 -5.21
C VAL A 32 -24.57 28.77 -6.14
N SER A 33 -24.41 29.65 -7.13
CA SER A 33 -23.25 29.64 -8.03
C SER A 33 -21.94 29.82 -7.26
N ASP A 34 -21.93 30.77 -6.31
CA ASP A 34 -20.78 31.02 -5.43
C ASP A 34 -20.51 29.85 -4.48
N ILE A 35 -21.55 29.25 -3.90
CA ILE A 35 -21.43 28.05 -3.06
C ILE A 35 -20.78 26.91 -3.86
N VAL A 36 -21.33 26.59 -5.03
CA VAL A 36 -20.85 25.50 -5.88
C VAL A 36 -19.41 25.75 -6.30
N ARG A 37 -19.09 26.96 -6.77
CA ARG A 37 -17.72 27.32 -7.19
C ARG A 37 -16.72 27.19 -6.05
N ARG A 38 -17.03 27.66 -4.84
CA ARG A 38 -16.13 27.54 -3.68
C ARG A 38 -15.84 26.08 -3.34
N HIS A 39 -16.83 25.20 -3.41
CA HIS A 39 -16.64 23.77 -3.17
C HIS A 39 -15.87 23.10 -4.30
N GLU A 40 -16.11 23.48 -5.55
CA GLU A 40 -15.34 22.98 -6.70
C GLU A 40 -13.86 23.35 -6.61
N VAL A 41 -13.56 24.60 -6.23
CA VAL A 41 -12.20 25.06 -5.97
C VAL A 41 -11.57 24.29 -4.82
N THR A 42 -12.31 24.12 -3.72
CA THR A 42 -11.84 23.38 -2.54
C THR A 42 -11.51 21.93 -2.89
N LEU A 43 -12.40 21.23 -3.59
CA LEU A 43 -12.18 19.85 -4.04
C LEU A 43 -11.04 19.73 -5.05
N SER A 44 -10.86 20.71 -5.94
CA SER A 44 -9.75 20.75 -6.90
C SER A 44 -8.40 21.05 -6.25
N SER A 45 -8.42 21.47 -4.98
CA SER A 45 -7.25 21.83 -4.18
C SER A 45 -6.72 20.69 -3.30
N PHE A 46 -7.44 19.55 -3.23
CA PHE A 46 -6.93 18.35 -2.57
C PHE A 46 -5.69 17.83 -3.31
N ASP A 47 -4.76 17.27 -2.53
CA ASP A 47 -3.56 16.62 -3.06
C ASP A 47 -3.80 15.13 -3.35
N ASP A 48 -2.84 14.51 -4.03
CA ASP A 48 -2.77 13.06 -4.25
C ASP A 48 -2.86 12.27 -2.93
N MET A 49 -3.28 11.00 -3.01
CA MET A 49 -3.49 10.15 -1.85
C MET A 49 -2.22 10.04 -0.98
N PRO A 50 -2.24 10.48 0.30
CA PRO A 50 -1.10 10.34 1.19
C PRO A 50 -0.88 8.91 1.66
N ALA A 51 0.38 8.47 1.78
CA ALA A 51 0.74 7.20 2.44
C ALA A 51 0.82 7.31 3.97
N ALA A 52 1.00 8.50 4.53
CA ALA A 52 1.10 8.68 5.97
C ALA A 52 -0.28 8.63 6.63
N LEU A 53 -0.46 7.78 7.63
CA LEU A 53 -1.72 7.60 8.36
C LEU A 53 -2.27 8.90 8.95
N GLU A 54 -1.40 9.76 9.49
CA GLU A 54 -1.82 11.03 10.06
C GLU A 54 -2.37 11.99 9.00
N ARG A 55 -1.77 12.01 7.81
CA ARG A 55 -2.28 12.80 6.69
C ARG A 55 -3.60 12.23 6.14
N LEU A 56 -3.74 10.90 6.08
CA LEU A 56 -5.01 10.25 5.70
C LEU A 56 -6.14 10.64 6.67
N ARG A 57 -5.88 10.62 7.98
CA ARG A 57 -6.84 11.09 9.00
C ARG A 57 -7.20 12.56 8.82
N GLY A 58 -6.22 13.40 8.51
CA GLY A 58 -6.44 14.82 8.20
C GLY A 58 -7.36 15.01 6.99
N VAL A 59 -7.10 14.28 5.89
CA VAL A 59 -7.95 14.29 4.69
C VAL A 59 -9.37 13.79 5.00
N HIS A 60 -9.50 12.71 5.77
CA HIS A 60 -10.80 12.18 6.21
C HIS A 60 -11.59 13.23 7.01
N ALA A 61 -10.97 13.85 8.01
CA ALA A 61 -11.60 14.88 8.83
C ALA A 61 -12.08 16.08 7.99
N GLN A 62 -11.26 16.55 7.05
CA GLN A 62 -11.64 17.63 6.13
C GLN A 62 -12.83 17.26 5.24
N LEU A 63 -12.89 16.01 4.75
CA LEU A 63 -14.01 15.53 3.93
C LEU A 63 -15.29 15.35 4.75
N VAL A 64 -15.20 14.93 6.01
CA VAL A 64 -16.35 14.87 6.93
C VAL A 64 -16.90 16.27 7.19
N GLU A 65 -16.03 17.25 7.48
CA GLU A 65 -16.45 18.64 7.67
C GLU A 65 -17.14 19.18 6.41
N LEU A 66 -16.56 18.94 5.25
CA LEU A 66 -17.14 19.35 3.97
C LEU A 66 -18.52 18.71 3.74
N LEU A 67 -18.69 17.42 4.06
CA LEU A 67 -19.98 16.73 3.96
C LEU A 67 -21.04 17.38 4.87
N MET A 68 -20.68 17.76 6.11
CA MET A 68 -21.59 18.45 7.03
C MET A 68 -21.99 19.83 6.50
N VAL A 69 -21.05 20.58 5.94
CA VAL A 69 -21.33 21.89 5.30
C VAL A 69 -22.27 21.74 4.12
N LEU A 70 -22.06 20.74 3.25
CA LEU A 70 -22.95 20.47 2.12
C LEU A 70 -24.37 20.10 2.57
N GLN A 71 -24.50 19.28 3.61
CA GLN A 71 -25.80 18.95 4.19
C GLN A 71 -26.54 20.19 4.72
N GLN A 72 -25.83 21.12 5.36
CA GLN A 72 -26.42 22.36 5.85
C GLN A 72 -26.88 23.27 4.70
N GLN A 73 -26.11 23.33 3.61
CA GLN A 73 -26.39 24.18 2.45
C GLN A 73 -27.41 23.60 1.46
N ARG A 74 -27.78 22.32 1.60
CA ARG A 74 -28.77 21.65 0.73
C ARG A 74 -30.08 22.41 0.60
N SER A 75 -30.58 22.98 1.70
CA SER A 75 -31.85 23.72 1.72
C SER A 75 -31.82 24.97 0.83
N ILE A 76 -30.64 25.60 0.65
CA ILE A 76 -30.46 26.78 -0.21
C ILE A 76 -30.69 26.40 -1.67
N VAL A 77 -30.11 25.28 -2.12
CA VAL A 77 -30.28 24.76 -3.48
C VAL A 77 -31.71 24.27 -3.72
N GLU A 78 -32.34 23.64 -2.72
CA GLU A 78 -33.74 23.24 -2.80
C GLU A 78 -34.68 24.46 -2.88
N ASN A 79 -34.37 25.55 -2.19
CA ASN A 79 -35.13 26.80 -2.26
C ASN A 79 -34.98 27.46 -3.63
N LEU A 80 -33.77 27.49 -4.23
CA LEU A 80 -33.58 27.98 -5.60
C LEU A 80 -34.49 27.23 -6.60
N ASN A 81 -34.56 25.90 -6.50
CA ASN A 81 -35.42 25.10 -7.36
C ASN A 81 -36.91 25.42 -7.16
N LYS A 82 -37.35 25.63 -5.91
CA LYS A 82 -38.73 26.04 -5.60
C LYS A 82 -39.05 27.43 -6.15
N ASP A 83 -38.16 28.40 -5.96
CA ASP A 83 -38.34 29.77 -6.44
C ASP A 83 -38.40 29.81 -7.98
N THR A 84 -37.59 28.96 -8.64
CA THR A 84 -37.60 28.79 -10.10
C THR A 84 -38.93 28.23 -10.60
N ALA A 85 -39.52 27.26 -9.89
CA ALA A 85 -40.86 26.77 -10.22
C ALA A 85 -41.95 27.84 -9.99
N GLN A 86 -41.80 28.67 -8.95
CA GLN A 86 -42.74 29.76 -8.67
C GLN A 86 -42.73 30.82 -9.78
N ILE A 87 -41.56 31.24 -10.28
CA ILE A 87 -41.49 32.22 -11.36
C ILE A 87 -42.19 31.70 -12.63
N ARG A 88 -42.06 30.42 -12.97
CA ARG A 88 -42.79 29.82 -14.10
C ARG A 88 -44.30 29.92 -13.94
N SER A 89 -44.81 29.65 -12.74
CA SER A 89 -46.24 29.82 -12.42
C SER A 89 -46.69 31.28 -12.58
N HIS A 90 -45.92 32.25 -12.06
CA HIS A 90 -46.24 33.67 -12.19
C HIS A 90 -46.20 34.16 -13.64
N VAL A 91 -45.25 33.67 -14.44
CA VAL A 91 -45.14 34.04 -15.86
C VAL A 91 -46.32 33.50 -16.66
N ALA A 92 -46.69 32.22 -16.47
CA ALA A 92 -47.84 31.62 -17.14
C ALA A 92 -49.15 32.36 -16.83
N ARG A 93 -49.32 32.85 -15.60
CA ARG A 93 -50.51 33.61 -15.19
C ARG A 93 -50.53 35.06 -15.72
N THR A 94 -49.37 35.64 -16.02
CA THR A 94 -49.25 37.05 -16.46
C THR A 94 -49.10 37.23 -17.97
N ARG A 95 -48.72 36.19 -18.70
CA ARG A 95 -48.54 36.17 -20.17
C ARG A 95 -49.57 35.27 -20.84
N LEU A 96 -50.85 35.66 -20.74
CA LEU A 96 -51.96 34.91 -21.29
C LEU A 96 -51.81 34.69 -22.80
N GLY A 97 -52.09 33.48 -23.28
CA GLY A 97 -52.02 33.14 -24.70
C GLY A 97 -50.61 32.91 -25.26
N VAL A 98 -49.57 33.05 -24.43
CA VAL A 98 -48.19 32.74 -24.80
C VAL A 98 -47.84 31.34 -24.32
N GLN A 99 -47.52 30.43 -25.24
CA GLN A 99 -47.21 29.03 -24.95
C GLN A 99 -45.76 28.78 -24.52
N HIS A 100 -44.83 29.65 -24.91
CA HIS A 100 -43.38 29.48 -24.67
C HIS A 100 -42.77 30.73 -24.04
N HIS A 101 -41.89 30.55 -23.06
CA HIS A 101 -41.31 31.62 -22.27
C HIS A 101 -39.79 31.48 -22.25
N SER A 102 -39.16 31.81 -23.38
CA SER A 102 -37.73 31.54 -23.61
C SER A 102 -36.79 32.11 -22.52
N ASP A 103 -37.15 33.22 -21.91
CA ASP A 103 -36.43 33.83 -20.78
C ASP A 103 -36.49 32.95 -19.51
N VAL A 104 -37.65 32.36 -19.22
CA VAL A 104 -37.83 31.43 -18.11
C VAL A 104 -37.19 30.09 -18.43
N ASP A 105 -37.30 29.61 -19.67
CA ASP A 105 -36.69 28.35 -20.10
C ASP A 105 -35.15 28.42 -19.99
N GLN A 106 -34.54 29.55 -20.36
CA GLN A 106 -33.10 29.80 -20.16
C GLN A 106 -32.72 29.83 -18.68
N LEU A 107 -33.54 30.45 -17.82
CA LEU A 107 -33.31 30.48 -16.38
C LEU A 107 -33.38 29.07 -15.77
N GLU A 108 -34.36 28.26 -16.17
CA GLU A 108 -34.49 26.88 -15.74
C GLU A 108 -33.30 26.02 -16.19
N GLU A 109 -32.78 26.24 -17.40
CA GLU A 109 -31.57 25.57 -17.89
C GLU A 109 -30.34 25.93 -17.04
N LEU A 110 -30.17 27.21 -16.70
CA LEU A 110 -29.09 27.67 -15.80
C LEU A 110 -29.19 27.03 -14.41
N VAL A 111 -30.38 27.00 -13.82
CA VAL A 111 -30.62 26.38 -12.50
C VAL A 111 -30.42 24.86 -12.54
N THR A 112 -30.81 24.22 -13.65
CA THR A 112 -30.56 22.79 -13.87
C THR A 112 -29.07 22.49 -13.93
N ASN A 113 -28.30 23.29 -14.68
CA ASN A 113 -26.84 23.14 -14.75
C ASN A 113 -26.18 23.33 -13.36
N LEU A 114 -26.59 24.36 -12.61
CA LEU A 114 -26.10 24.57 -11.23
C LEU A 114 -26.44 23.39 -10.32
N THR A 115 -27.64 22.82 -10.44
CA THR A 115 -28.04 21.64 -9.65
C THR A 115 -27.19 20.42 -10.01
N VAL A 116 -26.91 20.18 -11.30
CA VAL A 116 -26.01 19.09 -11.73
C VAL A 116 -24.60 19.29 -11.17
N ARG A 117 -24.07 20.52 -11.19
CA ARG A 117 -22.75 20.81 -10.60
C ARG A 117 -22.73 20.62 -9.09
N TRP A 118 -23.79 21.05 -8.39
CA TRP A 118 -23.99 20.79 -6.97
C TRP A 118 -24.00 19.29 -6.65
N ASP A 119 -24.75 18.50 -7.41
CA ASP A 119 -24.81 17.05 -7.22
C ASP A 119 -23.45 16.38 -7.47
N ASN A 120 -22.72 16.83 -8.50
CA ASN A 120 -21.35 16.36 -8.75
C ASN A 120 -20.40 16.67 -7.58
N VAL A 121 -20.48 17.86 -6.97
CA VAL A 121 -19.71 18.18 -5.74
C VAL A 121 -20.05 17.20 -4.61
N ASN A 122 -21.33 16.91 -4.38
CA ASN A 122 -21.77 15.98 -3.34
C ASN A 122 -21.26 14.55 -3.59
N SER A 123 -21.35 14.07 -4.84
CA SER A 123 -20.82 12.77 -5.23
C SER A 123 -19.30 12.69 -5.02
N GLN A 124 -18.56 13.74 -5.38
CA GLN A 124 -17.10 13.79 -5.21
C GLN A 124 -16.70 13.73 -3.73
N VAL A 125 -17.40 14.44 -2.84
CA VAL A 125 -17.11 14.36 -1.39
C VAL A 125 -17.37 12.95 -0.88
N THR A 126 -18.52 12.37 -1.22
CA THR A 126 -18.92 11.04 -0.77
C THR A 126 -17.93 9.97 -1.25
N ASP A 127 -17.57 9.99 -2.53
CA ASP A 127 -16.64 9.04 -3.12
C ASP A 127 -15.24 9.14 -2.52
N ARG A 128 -14.73 10.38 -2.36
CA ARG A 128 -13.41 10.60 -1.78
C ARG A 128 -13.35 10.21 -0.31
N LEU A 129 -14.43 10.46 0.44
CA LEU A 129 -14.53 10.05 1.84
C LEU A 129 -14.45 8.53 1.97
N ARG A 130 -15.27 7.80 1.19
CA ARG A 130 -15.24 6.33 1.16
C ARG A 130 -13.86 5.79 0.83
N ILE A 131 -13.21 6.33 -0.21
CA ILE A 131 -11.85 5.91 -0.61
C ILE A 131 -10.84 6.22 0.49
N ALA A 132 -10.92 7.38 1.14
CA ALA A 132 -10.03 7.74 2.24
C ALA A 132 -10.18 6.80 3.45
N GLU A 133 -11.41 6.38 3.78
CA GLU A 133 -11.70 5.40 4.84
C GLU A 133 -11.12 4.03 4.52
N GLU A 134 -11.35 3.54 3.30
CA GLU A 134 -10.80 2.27 2.83
C GLU A 134 -9.26 2.28 2.81
N ALA A 135 -8.68 3.37 2.29
CA ALA A 135 -7.23 3.57 2.25
C ALA A 135 -6.64 3.64 3.66
N GLN A 136 -7.29 4.32 4.60
CA GLN A 136 -6.84 4.39 5.99
C GLN A 136 -6.83 3.00 6.63
N GLN A 137 -7.90 2.20 6.47
CA GLN A 137 -7.97 0.87 7.03
C GLN A 137 -6.89 -0.06 6.46
N THR A 138 -6.71 -0.03 5.13
CA THR A 138 -5.66 -0.79 4.45
C THR A 138 -4.27 -0.36 4.90
N GLN A 139 -4.04 0.95 5.03
CA GLN A 139 -2.75 1.48 5.45
C GLN A 139 -2.43 1.15 6.92
N MET A 140 -3.43 1.06 7.80
CA MET A 140 -3.24 0.64 9.19
C MET A 140 -2.72 -0.80 9.28
N VAL A 141 -3.33 -1.71 8.50
CA VAL A 141 -2.91 -3.12 8.45
C VAL A 141 -1.53 -3.23 7.81
N TYR A 142 -1.33 -2.59 6.67
CA TYR A 142 -0.05 -2.59 5.95
C TYR A 142 1.10 -2.11 6.85
N ARG A 143 0.94 -0.98 7.54
CA ARG A 143 2.00 -0.39 8.37
C ARG A 143 2.36 -1.27 9.57
N SER A 144 1.36 -1.83 10.27
CA SER A 144 1.62 -2.74 11.39
C SER A 144 2.46 -3.94 10.94
N GLN A 145 2.02 -4.61 9.86
CA GLN A 145 2.71 -5.80 9.35
C GLN A 145 4.09 -5.45 8.79
N TYR A 146 4.22 -4.33 8.08
CA TYR A 146 5.48 -3.87 7.52
C TYR A 146 6.52 -3.56 8.61
N ASP A 147 6.13 -2.84 9.66
CA ASP A 147 7.04 -2.47 10.74
C ASP A 147 7.45 -3.69 11.59
N GLU A 148 6.52 -4.62 11.84
CA GLU A 148 6.81 -5.90 12.51
C GLU A 148 7.81 -6.74 11.71
N GLU A 149 7.61 -6.85 10.39
CA GLU A 149 8.48 -7.62 9.51
C GLU A 149 9.85 -6.98 9.36
N LEU A 150 9.94 -5.64 9.29
CA LEU A 150 11.23 -4.94 9.31
C LEU A 150 12.01 -5.21 10.59
N GLN A 151 11.36 -5.16 11.75
CA GLN A 151 12.01 -5.48 13.02
C GLN A 151 12.48 -6.94 13.07
N TRP A 152 11.73 -7.87 12.47
CA TRP A 152 12.15 -9.26 12.36
C TRP A 152 13.38 -9.41 11.45
N LEU A 153 13.36 -8.78 10.27
CA LEU A 153 14.51 -8.75 9.36
C LEU A 153 15.76 -8.16 10.02
N ASP A 154 15.62 -7.05 10.76
CA ASP A 154 16.73 -6.44 11.52
C ASP A 154 17.36 -7.45 12.50
N ARG A 155 16.53 -8.21 13.23
CA ARG A 155 17.00 -9.21 14.19
C ARG A 155 17.73 -10.36 13.51
N VAL A 156 17.15 -10.92 12.44
CA VAL A 156 17.77 -12.05 11.74
C VAL A 156 19.06 -11.62 11.07
N GLU A 157 19.09 -10.46 10.42
CA GLU A 157 20.31 -9.90 9.84
C GLU A 157 21.40 -9.68 10.88
N ALA A 158 21.08 -9.13 12.05
CA ALA A 158 22.03 -8.99 13.14
C ALA A 158 22.58 -10.36 13.61
N THR A 159 21.72 -11.37 13.74
CA THR A 159 22.12 -12.74 14.06
C THR A 159 23.09 -13.28 13.00
N ILE A 160 22.75 -13.21 11.72
CA ILE A 160 23.58 -13.72 10.62
C ILE A 160 24.92 -12.97 10.52
N ASN A 161 24.92 -11.66 10.73
CA ASN A 161 26.14 -10.85 10.73
C ASN A 161 27.05 -11.13 11.93
N SER A 162 26.48 -11.56 13.07
CA SER A 162 27.26 -11.93 14.26
C SER A 162 27.93 -13.30 14.15
N LEU A 163 27.45 -14.17 13.27
CA LEU A 163 28.03 -15.49 13.08
C LEU A 163 29.48 -15.38 12.59
N ARG A 164 30.38 -16.19 13.15
CA ARG A 164 31.76 -16.33 12.68
C ARG A 164 31.80 -17.00 11.32
N ARG A 165 32.80 -16.67 10.50
CA ARG A 165 32.98 -17.30 9.18
C ARG A 165 33.13 -18.82 9.35
N PRO A 166 32.42 -19.64 8.56
CA PRO A 166 32.46 -21.10 8.68
C PRO A 166 33.88 -21.68 8.65
N GLU A 167 34.80 -21.05 7.90
CA GLU A 167 36.18 -21.51 7.73
C GLU A 167 37.04 -21.34 8.99
N ASP A 168 36.65 -20.45 9.90
CA ASP A 168 37.38 -20.13 11.12
C ASP A 168 36.90 -20.94 12.35
N LEU A 169 35.91 -21.82 12.15
CA LEU A 169 35.29 -22.61 13.20
C LEU A 169 35.92 -24.00 13.32
N ARG A 170 35.93 -24.52 14.54
CA ARG A 170 36.34 -25.91 14.77
C ARG A 170 35.24 -26.86 14.28
N PRO A 171 35.59 -28.09 13.87
CA PRO A 171 34.61 -29.04 13.36
C PRO A 171 33.47 -29.35 14.33
N GLU A 172 33.72 -29.31 15.64
CA GLU A 172 32.69 -29.53 16.67
C GLU A 172 31.67 -28.36 16.74
N GLU A 173 32.07 -27.15 16.32
CA GLU A 173 31.25 -25.93 16.37
C GLU A 173 30.42 -25.76 15.09
N LEU A 174 30.84 -26.35 13.97
CA LEU A 174 30.15 -26.26 12.68
C LEU A 174 28.72 -26.80 12.73
N GLN A 175 28.47 -27.88 13.50
CA GLN A 175 27.13 -28.45 13.62
C GLN A 175 26.18 -27.47 14.32
N GLY A 176 26.63 -26.83 15.40
CA GLY A 176 25.80 -25.82 16.10
C GLY A 176 25.47 -24.63 15.21
N GLN A 177 26.44 -24.16 14.41
CA GLN A 177 26.17 -23.10 13.43
C GLN A 177 25.20 -23.55 12.34
N LEU A 178 25.31 -24.79 11.86
CA LEU A 178 24.38 -25.36 10.87
C LEU A 178 22.95 -25.44 11.43
N ASP A 179 22.80 -25.87 12.68
CA ASP A 179 21.52 -25.99 13.34
C ASP A 179 20.86 -24.61 13.49
N GLN A 180 21.64 -23.59 13.88
CA GLN A 180 21.17 -22.20 13.94
C GLN A 180 20.75 -21.68 12.56
N LEU A 181 21.58 -21.83 11.53
CA LEU A 181 21.23 -21.42 10.16
C LEU A 181 20.01 -22.16 9.61
N THR A 182 19.82 -23.42 10.02
CA THR A 182 18.66 -24.23 9.63
C THR A 182 17.39 -23.75 10.31
N ALA A 183 17.47 -23.36 11.59
CA ALA A 183 16.36 -22.75 12.32
C ALA A 183 15.95 -21.40 11.72
N GLU A 184 16.91 -20.51 11.45
CA GLU A 184 16.65 -19.21 10.81
C GLU A 184 16.05 -19.38 9.40
N TYR A 185 16.56 -20.35 8.63
CA TYR A 185 16.00 -20.66 7.31
C TYR A 185 14.57 -21.19 7.39
N ALA A 186 14.24 -22.00 8.41
CA ALA A 186 12.87 -22.47 8.61
C ALA A 186 11.92 -21.31 8.95
N GLN A 187 12.34 -20.39 9.81
CA GLN A 187 11.59 -19.17 10.12
C GLN A 187 11.37 -18.30 8.87
N LEU A 188 12.39 -18.16 8.01
CA LEU A 188 12.26 -17.49 6.71
C LEU A 188 11.14 -18.08 5.84
N GLN A 189 10.98 -19.40 5.82
CA GLN A 189 9.91 -20.04 5.06
C GLN A 189 8.53 -19.70 5.63
N GLU A 190 8.41 -19.63 6.96
CA GLU A 190 7.16 -19.22 7.62
C GLU A 190 6.80 -17.75 7.31
N HIS A 191 7.80 -16.86 7.36
CA HIS A 191 7.63 -15.44 7.06
C HIS A 191 7.38 -15.13 5.58
N THR A 192 7.59 -16.10 4.67
CA THR A 192 7.25 -15.92 3.24
C THR A 192 5.75 -15.61 3.07
N ALA A 193 4.87 -16.26 3.84
CA ALA A 193 3.44 -15.98 3.83
C ALA A 193 3.11 -14.56 4.35
N THR A 194 3.87 -14.06 5.33
CA THR A 194 3.74 -12.71 5.86
C THR A 194 4.15 -11.66 4.81
N ILE A 195 5.26 -11.88 4.11
CA ILE A 195 5.70 -11.03 3.00
C ILE A 195 4.65 -10.99 1.88
N GLU A 196 4.06 -12.12 1.53
CA GLU A 196 2.96 -12.18 0.55
C GLU A 196 1.73 -11.39 1.02
N ALA A 197 1.37 -11.48 2.31
CA ALA A 197 0.27 -10.73 2.90
C ALA A 197 0.54 -9.21 2.87
N ILE A 198 1.76 -8.78 3.23
CA ILE A 198 2.19 -7.36 3.17
C ILE A 198 2.14 -6.86 1.72
N ASN A 199 2.64 -7.64 0.75
CA ASN A 199 2.59 -7.30 -0.66
C ASN A 199 1.15 -7.18 -1.18
N LYS A 200 0.25 -8.04 -0.72
CA LYS A 200 -1.17 -7.99 -1.09
C LYS A 200 -1.83 -6.72 -0.56
N GLU A 201 -1.60 -6.37 0.70
CA GLU A 201 -2.22 -5.19 1.33
C GLU A 201 -1.63 -3.89 0.78
N GLY A 202 -0.30 -3.80 0.67
CA GLY A 202 0.35 -2.65 0.03
C GLY A 202 0.00 -2.53 -1.45
N GLY A 203 -0.13 -3.64 -2.16
CA GLY A 203 -0.62 -3.68 -3.54
C GLY A 203 -2.07 -3.20 -3.68
N LYS A 204 -2.93 -3.49 -2.70
CA LYS A 204 -4.29 -2.95 -2.62
C LYS A 204 -4.26 -1.43 -2.46
N PHE A 205 -3.50 -0.92 -1.48
CA PHE A 205 -3.31 0.52 -1.28
C PHE A 205 -2.84 1.23 -2.55
N ILE A 206 -1.83 0.69 -3.24
CA ILE A 206 -1.28 1.28 -4.47
C ILE A 206 -2.35 1.41 -5.56
N ARG A 207 -3.21 0.40 -5.73
CA ARG A 207 -4.30 0.44 -6.73
C ARG A 207 -5.34 1.51 -6.37
N ASP A 208 -5.75 1.54 -5.11
CA ASP A 208 -6.78 2.47 -4.63
C ASP A 208 -6.28 3.92 -4.69
N ALA A 209 -5.03 4.16 -4.28
CA ALA A 209 -4.35 5.45 -4.38
C ALA A 209 -4.25 5.93 -5.84
N ARG A 210 -3.81 5.08 -6.78
CA ARG A 210 -3.75 5.46 -8.21
C ARG A 210 -5.13 5.79 -8.78
N SER A 211 -6.15 5.02 -8.41
CA SER A 211 -7.53 5.27 -8.83
C SER A 211 -8.04 6.61 -8.31
N TYR A 212 -7.73 6.95 -7.04
CA TYR A 212 -8.01 8.25 -6.45
C TYR A 212 -7.33 9.39 -7.22
N ASP A 213 -6.02 9.30 -7.42
CA ASP A 213 -5.22 10.35 -8.08
C ASP A 213 -5.70 10.61 -9.52
N ILE A 214 -6.07 9.56 -10.27
CA ILE A 214 -6.65 9.70 -11.61
C ILE A 214 -8.00 10.44 -11.56
N LYS A 215 -8.88 10.07 -10.63
CA LYS A 215 -10.18 10.73 -10.47
C LYS A 215 -10.02 12.20 -10.05
N LEU A 216 -9.03 12.49 -9.21
CA LEU A 216 -8.68 13.84 -8.80
C LEU A 216 -8.25 14.69 -10.00
N ALA A 217 -7.37 14.17 -10.85
CA ALA A 217 -6.95 14.83 -12.08
C ALA A 217 -8.11 15.05 -13.07
N GLN A 218 -8.96 14.03 -13.27
CA GLN A 218 -10.15 14.14 -14.11
C GLN A 218 -11.12 15.22 -13.60
N TYR A 219 -11.35 15.27 -12.28
CA TYR A 219 -12.17 16.30 -11.68
C TYR A 219 -11.57 17.69 -11.92
N HIS A 220 -10.26 17.84 -11.69
CA HIS A 220 -9.53 19.07 -11.94
C HIS A 220 -9.71 19.58 -13.39
N ASP A 221 -9.52 18.70 -14.38
CA ASP A 221 -9.70 19.03 -15.79
C ASP A 221 -11.15 19.41 -16.13
N ASN A 222 -12.13 18.72 -15.53
CA ASN A 222 -13.55 19.05 -15.70
C ASN A 222 -13.89 20.44 -15.15
N ILE A 223 -13.34 20.83 -13.99
CA ILE A 223 -13.54 22.17 -13.42
C ILE A 223 -12.88 23.24 -14.29
N ILE A 224 -11.69 23.00 -14.82
CA ILE A 224 -11.03 23.91 -15.77
C ILE A 224 -11.82 24.06 -17.05
N SER A 225 -12.40 22.97 -17.56
CA SER A 225 -13.25 23.00 -18.75
C SER A 225 -14.51 23.83 -18.51
N ALA A 226 -15.12 23.71 -17.32
CA ALA A 226 -16.35 24.43 -16.97
C ALA A 226 -16.13 25.94 -16.73
N HIS A 227 -15.00 26.34 -16.13
CA HIS A 227 -14.75 27.73 -15.71
C HIS A 227 -13.68 28.47 -16.53
N GLY A 228 -12.97 27.77 -17.39
CA GLY A 228 -11.81 28.27 -18.11
C GLY A 228 -10.52 28.25 -17.28
N GLN A 229 -9.39 28.55 -17.94
CA GLN A 229 -8.05 28.34 -17.35
C GLN A 229 -7.73 29.20 -16.12
N ARG A 230 -8.40 30.34 -15.93
CA ARG A 230 -8.12 31.27 -14.82
C ARG A 230 -8.50 30.72 -13.45
N ILE A 231 -9.42 29.75 -13.37
CA ILE A 231 -9.81 29.16 -12.09
C ILE A 231 -8.63 28.44 -11.41
N LYS A 232 -7.59 28.08 -12.16
CA LYS A 232 -6.37 27.47 -11.63
C LYS A 232 -5.69 28.32 -10.56
N ASP A 233 -5.80 29.65 -10.67
CA ASP A 233 -5.17 30.58 -9.74
C ASP A 233 -5.83 30.54 -8.35
N GLU A 234 -7.04 29.99 -8.25
CA GLU A 234 -7.78 29.83 -6.99
C GLU A 234 -7.51 28.50 -6.29
N PHE A 235 -6.93 27.52 -6.99
CA PHE A 235 -6.64 26.21 -6.42
C PHE A 235 -5.47 26.30 -5.44
N ARG A 236 -5.75 26.04 -4.16
CA ARG A 236 -4.76 26.08 -3.08
C ARG A 236 -4.27 24.67 -2.76
N ARG A 237 -3.19 24.24 -3.41
CA ARG A 237 -2.57 22.96 -3.04
C ARG A 237 -2.12 22.99 -1.58
N GLN A 238 -2.35 21.89 -0.86
CA GLN A 238 -1.65 21.69 0.40
C GLN A 238 -0.17 21.46 0.10
N ILE A 239 0.70 21.46 1.12
CA ILE A 239 2.15 21.33 0.91
C ILE A 239 2.40 20.06 0.09
N PRO A 240 2.84 20.18 -1.19
CA PRO A 240 2.93 19.02 -2.06
C PRO A 240 3.93 18.05 -1.48
N GLN A 241 3.52 16.80 -1.31
CA GLN A 241 4.50 15.78 -1.00
C GLN A 241 5.39 15.57 -2.22
N PRO A 242 6.71 15.36 -2.02
CA PRO A 242 7.61 15.11 -3.12
C PRO A 242 7.27 13.82 -3.90
N LYS A 243 6.56 12.89 -3.25
CA LYS A 243 6.06 11.63 -3.83
C LYS A 243 4.62 11.39 -3.41
N ASN A 244 3.82 10.82 -4.30
CA ASN A 244 2.47 10.39 -3.96
C ASN A 244 2.49 9.10 -3.13
N GLY A 245 1.37 8.76 -2.50
CA GLY A 245 1.28 7.59 -1.62
C GLY A 245 1.56 6.29 -2.34
N ALA A 246 1.09 6.15 -3.59
CA ALA A 246 1.33 4.96 -4.40
C ALA A 246 2.83 4.73 -4.66
N GLN A 247 3.61 5.78 -4.96
CA GLN A 247 5.05 5.69 -5.16
C GLN A 247 5.77 5.29 -3.86
N ILE A 248 5.42 5.91 -2.73
CA ILE A 248 6.02 5.61 -1.44
C ILE A 248 5.86 4.13 -1.09
N VAL A 249 4.63 3.61 -1.13
CA VAL A 249 4.36 2.20 -0.79
C VAL A 249 4.99 1.25 -1.82
N THR A 250 5.07 1.64 -3.09
CA THR A 250 5.80 0.84 -4.11
C THR A 250 7.27 0.68 -3.73
N GLU A 251 7.95 1.78 -3.42
CA GLU A 251 9.36 1.77 -3.04
C GLU A 251 9.62 0.99 -1.74
N GLU A 252 8.72 1.13 -0.76
CA GLU A 252 8.78 0.40 0.52
C GLU A 252 8.65 -1.11 0.34
N LEU A 253 7.68 -1.56 -0.48
CA LEU A 253 7.50 -2.98 -0.82
C LEU A 253 8.70 -3.52 -1.59
N GLU A 254 9.19 -2.79 -2.57
CA GLU A 254 10.37 -3.22 -3.32
C GLU A 254 11.61 -3.33 -2.41
N ALA A 255 11.80 -2.39 -1.48
CA ALA A 255 12.89 -2.45 -0.51
C ALA A 255 12.76 -3.67 0.40
N LEU A 256 11.56 -3.93 0.94
CA LEU A 256 11.28 -5.09 1.78
C LEU A 256 11.56 -6.41 1.04
N ASN A 257 11.01 -6.57 -0.17
CA ASN A 257 11.19 -7.78 -0.97
C ASN A 257 12.67 -8.01 -1.34
N ARG A 258 13.40 -6.95 -1.71
CA ARG A 258 14.84 -7.05 -1.99
C ARG A 258 15.60 -7.51 -0.75
N ARG A 259 15.31 -6.92 0.40
CA ARG A 259 15.95 -7.24 1.67
C ARG A 259 15.70 -8.70 2.09
N PHE A 260 14.44 -9.14 2.03
CA PHE A 260 14.04 -10.52 2.32
C PHE A 260 14.72 -11.54 1.39
N ALA A 261 14.77 -11.24 0.08
CA ALA A 261 15.42 -12.11 -0.90
C ALA A 261 16.95 -12.19 -0.69
N GLN A 262 17.59 -11.06 -0.39
CA GLN A 262 19.02 -11.01 -0.08
C GLN A 262 19.34 -11.84 1.17
N LEU A 263 18.58 -11.65 2.26
CA LEU A 263 18.76 -12.41 3.49
C LEU A 263 18.58 -13.92 3.26
N SER A 264 17.54 -14.30 2.51
CA SER A 264 17.30 -15.71 2.11
C SER A 264 18.49 -16.30 1.38
N SER A 265 19.06 -15.58 0.42
CA SER A 265 20.23 -16.01 -0.35
C SER A 265 21.46 -16.18 0.54
N VAL A 266 21.73 -15.20 1.42
CA VAL A 266 22.90 -15.23 2.31
C VAL A 266 22.82 -16.41 3.29
N ILE A 267 21.65 -16.65 3.89
CA ILE A 267 21.46 -17.78 4.81
C ILE A 267 21.64 -19.11 4.08
N LEU A 268 21.05 -19.26 2.88
CA LEU A 268 21.16 -20.47 2.10
C LEU A 268 22.60 -20.75 1.64
N GLU A 269 23.31 -19.74 1.15
CA GLU A 269 24.71 -19.83 0.75
C GLU A 269 25.58 -20.26 1.94
N ARG A 270 25.43 -19.59 3.09
CA ARG A 270 26.21 -19.89 4.29
C ARG A 270 25.93 -21.30 4.82
N LYS A 271 24.66 -21.73 4.80
CA LYS A 271 24.25 -23.10 5.14
C LYS A 271 24.91 -24.13 4.23
N ASN A 272 24.97 -23.86 2.92
CA ASN A 272 25.62 -24.75 1.96
C ASN A 272 27.13 -24.86 2.22
N ILE A 273 27.80 -23.74 2.50
CA ILE A 273 29.23 -23.73 2.86
C ILE A 273 29.48 -24.59 4.11
N VAL A 274 28.72 -24.37 5.18
CA VAL A 274 28.86 -25.16 6.43
C VAL A 274 28.62 -26.65 6.17
N ASN A 275 27.60 -27.01 5.40
CA ASN A 275 27.32 -28.41 5.02
C ASN A 275 28.50 -29.06 4.29
N VAL A 276 29.11 -28.36 3.32
CA VAL A 276 30.27 -28.85 2.58
C VAL A 276 31.47 -29.06 3.51
N LEU A 277 31.72 -28.12 4.43
CA LEU A 277 32.81 -28.23 5.41
C LEU A 277 32.62 -29.44 6.34
N ILE A 278 31.41 -29.65 6.86
CA ILE A 278 31.08 -30.81 7.69
C ILE A 278 31.26 -32.12 6.90
N GLN A 279 30.81 -32.19 5.65
CA GLN A 279 30.97 -33.37 4.80
C GLN A 279 32.43 -33.68 4.50
N ASN A 280 33.24 -32.66 4.18
CA ASN A 280 34.67 -32.83 3.93
C ASN A 280 35.41 -33.30 5.19
N TRP A 281 35.06 -32.76 6.35
CA TRP A 281 35.62 -33.21 7.63
C TRP A 281 35.26 -34.67 7.94
N ARG A 282 33.99 -35.07 7.77
CA ARG A 282 33.57 -36.48 7.96
C ARG A 282 34.32 -37.43 7.02
N ARG A 283 34.48 -37.05 5.75
CA ARG A 283 35.28 -37.82 4.78
C ARG A 283 36.73 -37.98 5.24
N LYS A 284 37.36 -36.89 5.70
CA LYS A 284 38.74 -36.92 6.20
C LYS A 284 38.89 -37.86 7.41
N GLN A 285 37.99 -37.80 8.39
CA GLN A 285 38.00 -38.74 9.52
C GLN A 285 37.91 -40.21 9.07
N GLN A 286 37.12 -40.50 8.05
CA GLN A 286 36.96 -41.86 7.57
C GLN A 286 38.22 -42.38 6.86
N VAL A 287 38.88 -41.53 6.08
CA VAL A 287 40.18 -41.84 5.48
C VAL A 287 41.25 -42.03 6.56
N ASP A 288 41.30 -41.15 7.56
CA ASP A 288 42.27 -41.26 8.67
C ASP A 288 42.05 -42.55 9.48
N LYS A 289 40.79 -42.94 9.74
CA LYS A 289 40.45 -44.23 10.39
C LYS A 289 40.86 -45.43 9.55
N LEU A 290 40.62 -45.40 8.23
CA LEU A 290 41.05 -46.47 7.31
C LEU A 290 42.57 -46.60 7.30
N PHE A 291 43.30 -45.48 7.26
CA PHE A 291 44.75 -45.46 7.31
C PHE A 291 45.30 -46.01 8.64
N LEU A 292 44.72 -45.61 9.78
CA LEU A 292 45.07 -46.17 11.09
C LEU A 292 44.77 -47.67 11.17
N PHE A 293 43.65 -48.13 10.61
CA PHE A 293 43.31 -49.55 10.54
C PHE A 293 44.30 -50.35 9.69
N GLU A 294 44.72 -49.82 8.54
CA GLU A 294 45.78 -50.41 7.72
C GLU A 294 47.12 -50.48 8.47
N LEU A 295 47.49 -49.42 9.21
CA LEU A 295 48.70 -49.42 10.03
C LEU A 295 48.64 -50.47 11.14
N LEU A 296 47.49 -50.59 11.83
CA LEU A 296 47.27 -51.60 12.86
C LEU A 296 47.32 -53.02 12.30
N LEU A 297 46.73 -53.26 11.12
CA LEU A 297 46.83 -54.55 10.43
C LEU A 297 48.27 -54.89 10.06
N LYS A 298 49.02 -53.93 9.49
CA LYS A 298 50.45 -54.13 9.17
C LYS A 298 51.27 -54.42 10.43
N SER A 299 51.03 -53.69 11.52
CA SER A 299 51.69 -53.93 12.81
C SER A 299 51.35 -55.30 13.38
N ASN A 300 50.08 -55.72 13.39
CA ASN A 300 49.67 -57.04 13.86
C ASN A 300 50.21 -58.18 12.99
N TYR A 301 50.32 -57.98 11.67
CA TYR A 301 50.89 -58.96 10.76
C TYR A 301 52.40 -59.16 11.01
N GLU A 302 53.13 -58.07 11.27
CA GLU A 302 54.55 -58.13 11.65
C GLU A 302 54.75 -58.75 13.04
N VAL A 303 53.88 -58.47 14.02
CA VAL A 303 53.89 -59.15 15.33
C VAL A 303 53.56 -60.65 15.20
N LEU A 304 52.60 -61.03 14.36
CA LEU A 304 52.27 -62.43 14.05
C LEU A 304 53.43 -63.16 13.35
N LYS A 305 54.15 -62.49 12.44
CA LYS A 305 55.40 -63.01 11.85
C LYS A 305 56.45 -63.29 12.93
N ILE A 306 56.71 -62.34 13.83
CA ILE A 306 57.68 -62.50 14.93
C ILE A 306 57.27 -63.65 15.87
N CYS A 307 55.99 -63.78 16.19
CA CYS A 307 55.47 -64.89 17.01
C CYS A 307 55.54 -66.24 16.31
N ARG A 308 55.34 -66.31 14.98
CA ARG A 308 55.54 -67.56 14.19
C ARG A 308 57.01 -67.97 14.17
N VAL A 309 57.94 -67.03 14.02
CA VAL A 309 59.38 -67.29 14.08
C VAL A 309 59.79 -67.80 15.47
N LYS A 310 59.23 -67.25 16.55
CA LYS A 310 59.48 -67.76 17.91
C LYS A 310 58.84 -69.13 18.18
N LYS A 311 57.68 -69.46 17.61
CA LYS A 311 57.06 -70.79 17.76
C LYS A 311 57.83 -71.91 17.04
N LEU A 312 58.54 -71.57 15.95
CA LEU A 312 59.47 -72.49 15.28
C LEU A 312 60.78 -72.71 16.06
N PHE A 313 61.16 -71.76 16.93
CA PHE A 313 62.39 -71.86 17.74
C PHE A 313 62.27 -72.76 18.98
N TRP A 314 61.06 -73.20 19.36
CA TRP A 314 60.83 -74.14 20.47
C TRP A 314 60.60 -75.60 20.02
N TYR A 315 60.70 -75.90 18.71
CA TYR A 315 60.50 -77.25 18.14
C TYR A 315 61.73 -77.81 17.40
N LEU A 316 62.94 -77.35 17.75
CA LEU A 316 64.19 -77.96 17.29
C LEU A 316 65.21 -78.04 18.44
N PRO A 317 65.22 -79.14 19.22
CA PRO A 317 66.44 -79.65 19.81
C PRO A 317 67.08 -80.67 18.86
N ASP A 318 68.36 -80.42 18.62
CA ASP A 318 69.42 -81.38 18.33
C ASP A 318 69.54 -82.03 16.94
N LEU A 319 70.73 -81.80 16.38
CA LEU A 319 71.58 -82.60 15.47
C LEU A 319 72.19 -81.65 14.41
N LEU A 320 73.49 -81.37 14.33
CA LEU A 320 74.70 -82.10 14.75
C LEU A 320 75.89 -81.15 14.86
N LEU A 321 76.65 -81.25 15.97
CA LEU A 321 78.08 -80.96 15.97
C LEU A 321 78.79 -82.31 15.97
N PHE A 322 79.51 -82.62 14.89
CA PHE A 322 80.68 -83.51 14.99
C PHE A 322 81.69 -83.13 13.91
N THR A 323 82.74 -82.45 14.34
CA THR A 323 84.06 -82.46 13.71
C THR A 323 84.96 -83.41 14.50
N SER A 324 85.55 -84.39 13.83
CA SER A 324 86.45 -85.42 14.35
C SER A 324 87.74 -84.87 14.98
N ILE A 325 88.15 -85.41 16.13
CA ILE A 325 89.55 -85.65 16.55
C ILE A 325 89.61 -86.93 17.41
N ILE A 326 90.33 -87.94 16.89
CA ILE A 326 90.84 -89.23 17.42
C ILE A 326 89.82 -90.26 17.89
#